data_AF-A0A3B8MPP2-F1
#
_entry.id   AF-A0A3B8MPP2-F1
#
_cell.length_a   1.000
_cell.length_b   1.000
_cell.length_c   1.000
_cell.angle_alpha   90.00
_cell.angle_beta   90.00
_cell.angle_gamma   90.00
#
_symmetry.space_group_name_H-M   'P 1'
#
loop_
_entity.id
_entity.type
_entity.pdbx_description
1 polymer ?
#
loop_
_entity_poly.entity_id
_entity_poly.type
_entity_poly.pdbx_seq_one_letter_code
_entity_poly.pdbx_strand_id
1 'polypeptide(L)'
;YAVAPIIANRMPTDVPTLGVIAVSLAMVSLIYAPFAAVTLTQDIQVGPSLGAWASVIVLGALCSALAFVIFFTLIREIGPARASLITYVNLAVAAVLGVVFLDEAITAGILVGFPLVVVGSYLASRRRMAYVRKNKRGETVVEKGQEIPETL
;
A
#
# COMPACT_ATOMS: atom_id res chain seq x y z
N TYR A 1 -11.55 -3.43 2.30
CA TYR A 1 -10.21 -3.12 2.83
C TYR A 1 -10.16 -2.10 3.99
N ALA A 2 -11.28 -1.64 4.57
CA ALA A 2 -11.22 -0.63 5.67
C ALA A 2 -10.79 -1.19 7.04
N VAL A 3 -10.96 -2.49 7.28
CA VAL A 3 -10.66 -3.14 8.57
C VAL A 3 -9.16 -3.22 8.84
N ALA A 4 -8.35 -3.54 7.83
CA ALA A 4 -6.89 -3.66 7.96
C ALA A 4 -6.19 -2.41 8.51
N PRO A 5 -6.43 -1.18 7.98
CA PRO A 5 -5.83 0.03 8.53
C PRO A 5 -6.34 0.39 9.93
N ILE A 6 -7.56 -0.03 10.31
CA ILE A 6 -8.08 0.16 11.68
C ILE A 6 -7.32 -0.73 12.66
N ILE A 7 -7.08 -1.99 12.30
CA ILE A 7 -6.30 -2.94 13.11
C ILE A 7 -4.83 -2.49 13.18
N ALA A 8 -4.25 -2.05 12.07
CA ALA A 8 -2.87 -1.55 12.02
C ALA A 8 -2.66 -0.33 12.93
N ASN A 9 -3.64 0.57 13.04
CA ASN A 9 -3.58 1.71 13.97
C ASN A 9 -3.62 1.30 15.46
N ARG A 10 -3.98 0.04 15.78
CA ARG A 10 -3.98 -0.50 17.14
C ARG A 10 -2.78 -1.39 17.43
N MET A 11 -1.92 -1.67 16.46
CA MET A 11 -0.70 -2.45 16.67
C MET A 11 0.38 -1.59 17.36
N PRO A 12 1.16 -2.18 18.28
CA PRO A 12 2.30 -1.49 18.88
C PRO A 12 3.29 -1.03 17.80
N THR A 13 3.83 0.18 17.92
CA THR A 13 4.77 0.77 16.95
C THR A 13 6.16 0.14 16.93
N ASP A 14 6.50 -0.71 17.92
CA ASP A 14 7.82 -1.31 18.08
C ASP A 14 8.05 -2.61 17.29
N VAL A 15 7.03 -3.15 16.60
CA VAL A 15 7.20 -4.37 15.80
C VAL A 15 7.84 -4.08 14.44
N PRO A 16 8.89 -4.83 14.05
CA PRO A 16 9.50 -4.70 12.73
C PRO A 16 8.47 -4.94 11.62
N THR A 17 8.27 -3.94 10.76
CA THR A 17 7.24 -4.00 9.71
C THR A 17 7.47 -5.13 8.72
N LEU A 18 8.73 -5.52 8.49
CA LEU A 18 9.09 -6.70 7.70
C LEU A 18 8.50 -7.99 8.28
N GLY A 19 8.54 -8.15 9.61
CA GLY A 19 7.98 -9.32 10.29
C GLY A 19 6.46 -9.38 10.15
N VAL A 20 5.77 -8.24 10.26
CA VAL A 20 4.32 -8.15 10.06
C VAL A 20 3.93 -8.55 8.63
N ILE A 21 4.65 -8.05 7.61
CA ILE A 21 4.39 -8.42 6.22
C ILE A 21 4.67 -9.90 5.98
N ALA A 22 5.79 -10.43 6.47
CA ALA A 22 6.16 -11.83 6.28
C ALA A 22 5.12 -12.78 6.89
N VAL A 23 4.70 -12.52 8.13
CA VAL A 23 3.66 -13.33 8.80
C VAL A 23 2.32 -13.19 8.09
N SER A 24 1.97 -11.99 7.62
CA SER A 24 0.72 -11.77 6.86
C SER A 24 0.72 -12.57 5.55
N LEU A 25 1.83 -12.55 4.80
CA LEU A 25 1.96 -13.32 3.56
C LEU A 25 1.97 -14.83 3.81
N ALA A 26 2.62 -15.30 4.89
CA ALA A 26 2.58 -16.70 5.30
C ALA A 26 1.16 -17.14 5.67
N MET A 27 0.43 -16.31 6.41
CA MET A 27 -0.96 -16.59 6.78
C MET A 27 -1.88 -16.62 5.54
N VAL A 28 -1.72 -15.67 4.62
CA VAL A 28 -2.44 -15.67 3.33
C VAL A 28 -2.14 -16.95 2.54
N SER A 29 -0.86 -17.33 2.44
CA SER A 29 -0.43 -18.56 1.77
C SER A 29 -1.07 -19.79 2.42
N LEU A 30 -1.11 -19.86 3.74
CA LEU A 30 -1.70 -20.99 4.47
C LEU A 30 -3.22 -21.07 4.30
N ILE A 31 -3.90 -19.92 4.29
CA ILE A 31 -5.35 -19.84 4.06
C ILE A 31 -5.69 -20.24 2.63
N TYR A 32 -4.88 -19.84 1.64
CA TYR A 32 -5.12 -20.19 0.23
C TYR A 32 -4.70 -21.62 -0.12
N ALA A 33 -3.75 -22.20 0.60
CA ALA A 33 -3.26 -23.57 0.35
C ALA A 33 -4.37 -24.64 0.23
N PRO A 34 -5.38 -24.73 1.14
CA PRO A 34 -6.45 -25.72 1.01
C PRO A 34 -7.35 -25.47 -0.21
N PHE A 35 -7.59 -24.21 -0.58
CA PHE A 35 -8.36 -23.89 -1.79
C PHE A 35 -7.60 -24.27 -3.06
N ALA A 36 -6.30 -23.99 -3.09
CA ALA A 36 -5.42 -24.41 -4.18
C ALA A 36 -5.33 -25.95 -4.27
N ALA A 37 -5.38 -26.66 -3.15
CA ALA A 37 -5.36 -28.12 -3.13
C ALA A 37 -6.58 -28.76 -3.82
N VAL A 38 -7.74 -28.09 -3.81
CA VAL A 38 -8.98 -28.58 -4.47
C VAL A 38 -8.87 -28.53 -5.99
N THR A 39 -8.21 -27.51 -6.55
CA THR A 39 -8.02 -27.37 -8.01
C THR A 39 -6.73 -28.02 -8.52
N LEU A 40 -5.84 -28.42 -7.61
CA LEU A 40 -4.49 -28.90 -7.92
C LEU A 40 -4.46 -30.04 -8.93
N THR A 41 -5.41 -30.98 -8.85
CA THR A 41 -5.49 -32.11 -9.80
C THR A 41 -5.81 -31.63 -11.21
N GLN A 42 -6.63 -30.60 -11.38
CA GLN A 42 -6.95 -30.01 -12.67
C GLN A 42 -5.78 -29.16 -13.19
N ASP A 43 -5.12 -28.40 -12.31
CA ASP A 43 -3.99 -27.53 -12.66
C ASP A 43 -2.75 -28.33 -13.10
N ILE A 44 -2.48 -29.48 -12.47
CA ILE A 44 -1.39 -30.37 -12.86
C ILE A 44 -1.64 -30.99 -14.25
N GLN A 45 -2.89 -31.29 -14.59
CA GLN A 45 -3.26 -31.85 -15.91
C GLN A 45 -3.12 -30.81 -17.03
N VAL A 46 -3.36 -29.53 -16.74
CA VAL A 46 -3.14 -28.42 -17.68
C VAL A 46 -1.66 -28.16 -17.92
N GLY A 47 -0.79 -28.47 -16.94
CA GLY A 47 0.66 -28.37 -17.07
C GLY A 47 1.13 -26.93 -17.33
N PRO A 48 1.10 -26.04 -16.32
CA PRO A 48 1.47 -24.64 -16.49
C PRO A 48 2.86 -24.50 -17.12
N SER A 49 2.95 -23.66 -18.15
CA SER A 49 4.18 -23.46 -18.91
C SER A 49 5.31 -22.90 -18.03
N LEU A 50 6.56 -23.10 -18.45
CA LEU A 50 7.73 -22.44 -17.86
C LEU A 50 7.57 -20.92 -17.77
N GLY A 51 6.86 -20.31 -18.72
CA GLY A 51 6.55 -18.88 -18.71
C GLY A 51 5.61 -18.46 -17.57
N ALA A 52 4.62 -19.30 -17.23
CA ALA A 52 3.73 -19.04 -16.10
C ALA A 52 4.48 -19.09 -14.77
N TRP A 53 5.33 -20.10 -14.58
CA TRP A 53 6.21 -20.19 -13.40
C TRP A 53 7.17 -19.01 -13.30
N ALA A 54 7.83 -18.64 -14.40
CA ALA A 54 8.71 -17.48 -14.44
C ALA A 54 7.96 -16.19 -14.08
N SER A 55 6.73 -16.01 -14.58
CA SER A 55 5.91 -14.83 -14.28
C SER A 55 5.58 -14.73 -12.79
N VAL A 56 5.21 -15.85 -12.15
CA VAL A 56 4.93 -15.90 -10.71
C VAL A 56 6.18 -15.60 -9.88
N ILE A 57 7.32 -16.17 -10.26
CA ILE A 57 8.61 -15.91 -9.59
C ILE A 57 9.00 -14.44 -9.71
N VAL A 58 8.89 -13.85 -10.90
CA VAL A 58 9.17 -12.43 -11.13
C VAL A 58 8.23 -11.55 -10.30
N LEU A 59 6.93 -11.86 -10.27
CA LEU A 59 5.95 -11.10 -9.48
C LEU A 59 6.22 -11.19 -7.97
N GLY A 60 6.56 -12.38 -7.46
CA GLY A 60 6.84 -12.59 -6.05
C GLY A 60 8.17 -11.98 -5.60
N ALA A 61 9.26 -12.29 -6.32
CA ALA A 61 10.60 -11.88 -5.92
C ALA A 61 10.90 -10.42 -6.30
N LEU A 62 10.71 -10.05 -7.57
CA LEU A 62 11.08 -8.72 -8.06
C LEU A 62 10.00 -7.69 -7.74
N CYS A 63 8.74 -7.98 -8.05
CA CYS A 63 7.69 -6.98 -7.86
C CYS A 63 7.27 -6.83 -6.38
N SER A 64 7.36 -7.89 -5.57
CA SER A 64 6.92 -7.83 -4.16
C SER A 64 8.10 -7.74 -3.18
N ALA A 65 8.99 -8.74 -3.13
CA ALA A 65 10.04 -8.77 -2.11
C ALA A 65 11.04 -7.61 -2.26
N LEU A 66 11.56 -7.37 -3.47
CA LEU A 66 12.48 -6.26 -3.72
C LEU A 66 11.80 -4.90 -3.52
N ALA A 67 10.57 -4.74 -4.00
CA ALA A 67 9.82 -3.50 -3.80
C ALA A 67 9.60 -3.18 -2.31
N PHE A 68 9.30 -4.18 -1.47
CA PHE A 68 9.18 -3.97 -0.03
C PHE A 68 10.49 -3.53 0.61
N VAL A 69 11.61 -4.15 0.26
CA VAL A 69 12.93 -3.73 0.78
C VAL A 69 13.21 -2.27 0.42
N ILE A 70 12.99 -1.88 -0.83
CA ILE A 70 13.18 -0.49 -1.29
C ILE A 70 12.21 0.45 -0.56
N PHE A 71 10.94 0.07 -0.45
CA PHE A 71 9.91 0.87 0.21
C PHE A 71 10.24 1.10 1.68
N PHE A 72 10.73 0.09 2.39
CA PHE A 72 11.14 0.24 3.79
C PHE A 72 12.39 1.11 3.96
N THR A 73 13.40 0.92 3.11
CA THR A 73 14.58 1.79 3.09
C THR A 73 14.15 3.24 2.88
N LEU A 74 13.24 3.47 1.95
CA LEU A 74 12.76 4.80 1.64
C LEU A 74 11.92 5.42 2.77
N ILE A 75 11.08 4.65 3.46
CA ILE A 75 10.38 5.15 4.66
C ILE A 75 11.38 5.63 5.72
N ARG A 76 12.49 4.91 5.91
CA ARG A 76 13.54 5.32 6.87
C ARG A 76 14.23 6.61 6.45
N GLU A 77 14.33 6.88 5.15
CA GLU A 77 15.08 8.01 4.59
C GLU A 77 14.24 9.30 4.48
N ILE A 78 13.00 9.21 3.99
CA ILE A 78 12.14 10.39 3.71
C ILE A 78 10.85 10.43 4.54
N GLY A 79 10.64 9.44 5.41
CA GLY A 79 9.50 9.35 6.31
C GLY A 79 8.20 8.84 5.65
N PRO A 80 7.26 8.32 6.47
CA PRO A 80 6.05 7.62 5.98
C PRO A 80 5.08 8.52 5.19
N ALA A 81 5.06 9.82 5.48
CA ALA A 81 4.21 10.77 4.75
C ALA A 81 4.61 10.89 3.27
N ARG A 82 5.90 10.98 2.97
CA ARG A 82 6.39 11.07 1.58
C ARG A 82 6.36 9.71 0.90
N ALA A 83 6.61 8.62 1.62
CA ALA A 83 6.48 7.26 1.10
C ALA A 83 5.07 6.95 0.55
N SER A 84 4.01 7.52 1.16
CA SER A 84 2.64 7.34 0.67
C SER A 84 2.39 7.92 -0.73
N LEU A 85 3.20 8.89 -1.18
CA LEU A 85 3.11 9.45 -2.53
C LEU A 85 3.45 8.39 -3.60
N ILE A 86 4.33 7.43 -3.27
CA ILE A 86 4.72 6.37 -4.21
C ILE A 86 3.55 5.46 -4.53
N THR A 87 2.68 5.18 -3.57
CA THR A 87 1.47 4.38 -3.83
C THR A 87 0.55 5.09 -4.84
N TYR A 88 0.45 6.43 -4.77
CA TYR A 88 -0.31 7.21 -5.73
C TYR A 88 0.36 7.25 -7.12
N VAL A 89 1.68 7.35 -7.17
CA VAL A 89 2.43 7.26 -8.44
C VAL A 89 2.26 5.87 -9.05
N ASN A 90 2.33 4.80 -8.25
CA ASN A 90 2.13 3.43 -8.69
C ASN A 90 0.75 3.22 -9.33
N LEU A 91 -0.30 3.80 -8.75
CA LEU A 91 -1.66 3.80 -9.33
C LEU A 91 -1.69 4.46 -10.72
N ALA A 92 -1.02 5.60 -10.88
CA ALA A 92 -0.94 6.29 -12.17
C ALA A 92 -0.13 5.49 -13.21
N VAL A 93 1.03 4.96 -12.81
CA VAL A 93 1.90 4.15 -13.68
C VAL A 93 1.19 2.87 -14.12
N ALA A 94 0.49 2.18 -13.21
CA ALA A 94 -0.26 0.98 -13.53
C ALA A 94 -1.35 1.25 -14.58
N ALA A 95 -2.07 2.37 -14.48
CA ALA A 95 -3.08 2.74 -15.47
C ALA A 95 -2.47 3.07 -16.84
N VAL A 96 -1.37 3.82 -16.86
CA VAL A 96 -0.66 4.14 -18.12
C VAL A 96 -0.13 2.88 -18.78
N LEU A 97 0.52 1.98 -18.02
CA LEU A 97 1.02 0.72 -18.54
C LEU A 97 -0.12 -0.18 -19.03
N GLY A 98 -1.27 -0.21 -18.35
CA GLY A 98 -2.45 -0.95 -18.83
C GLY A 98 -2.93 -0.47 -20.21
N VAL A 99 -3.03 0.84 -20.41
CA VAL A 99 -3.43 1.40 -21.71
C VAL A 99 -2.38 1.14 -22.79
N VAL A 100 -1.09 1.28 -22.47
CA VAL A 100 0.01 1.20 -23.45
C VAL A 100 0.39 -0.23 -23.81
N PHE A 101 0.44 -1.16 -22.85
CA PHE A 101 0.91 -2.53 -23.06
C PHE A 101 -0.21 -3.54 -23.32
N LEU A 102 -1.41 -3.32 -22.78
CA LEU A 102 -2.52 -4.27 -22.91
C LEU A 102 -3.43 -3.96 -24.11
N ASP A 103 -3.20 -2.83 -24.80
CA ASP A 103 -3.98 -2.33 -25.95
C ASP A 103 -5.51 -2.35 -25.69
N GLU A 104 -5.90 -2.19 -24.42
CA GLU A 104 -7.30 -2.11 -24.03
C GLU A 104 -7.92 -0.89 -24.71
N ALA A 105 -8.91 -1.14 -25.58
CA ALA A 105 -9.69 -0.08 -26.19
C ALA A 105 -10.20 0.84 -25.08
N ILE A 106 -9.86 2.13 -25.17
CA ILE A 106 -10.23 3.14 -24.17
C ILE A 106 -11.75 3.22 -24.14
N THR A 107 -12.35 2.43 -23.26
CA THR A 107 -13.79 2.38 -23.05
C THR A 107 -14.20 3.59 -22.23
N ALA A 108 -15.46 4.01 -22.37
CA ALA A 108 -16.04 5.07 -21.56
C ALA A 108 -15.84 4.83 -20.05
N GLY A 109 -15.76 3.56 -19.63
CA GLY A 109 -15.45 3.15 -18.25
C GLY A 109 -14.07 3.61 -17.76
N ILE A 110 -13.01 3.52 -18.58
CA ILE A 110 -11.66 3.99 -18.20
C ILE A 110 -11.63 5.53 -18.20
N LEU A 111 -12.24 6.14 -19.22
CA LEU A 111 -12.33 7.60 -19.37
C LEU A 111 -13.03 8.28 -18.18
N VAL A 112 -14.03 7.63 -17.58
CA VAL A 112 -14.74 8.16 -16.41
C VAL A 112 -14.12 7.64 -15.11
N GLY A 113 -13.79 6.35 -15.05
CA GLY A 113 -13.30 5.69 -13.84
C GLY A 113 -11.92 6.16 -13.41
N PHE A 114 -10.98 6.34 -14.34
CA PHE A 114 -9.63 6.80 -14.02
C PHE A 114 -9.62 8.21 -13.38
N PRO A 115 -10.22 9.25 -13.99
CA PRO A 115 -10.29 10.56 -13.35
C PRO A 115 -11.10 10.54 -12.04
N LEU A 116 -12.16 9.73 -11.93
CA LEU A 116 -12.92 9.60 -10.69
C LEU A 116 -12.08 9.04 -9.54
N VAL A 117 -11.26 8.00 -9.81
CA VAL A 117 -10.33 7.41 -8.83
C VAL A 117 -9.25 8.41 -8.44
N VAL A 118 -8.68 9.14 -9.40
CA VAL A 118 -7.65 10.16 -9.15
C VAL A 118 -8.22 11.29 -8.28
N VAL A 119 -9.39 11.83 -8.62
CA VAL A 119 -10.06 12.88 -7.87
C VAL A 119 -10.45 12.41 -6.46
N GLY A 120 -11.05 11.22 -6.35
CA GLY A 120 -11.42 10.63 -5.06
C GLY A 120 -10.21 10.42 -4.15
N SER A 121 -9.11 9.89 -4.71
CA SER A 121 -7.85 9.67 -3.99
C SER A 121 -7.21 10.98 -3.53
N TYR A 122 -7.23 12.01 -4.39
CA TYR A 122 -6.74 13.35 -4.06
C TYR A 122 -7.52 14.00 -2.91
N LEU A 123 -8.86 13.94 -2.96
CA LEU A 123 -9.73 14.50 -1.93
C LEU A 123 -9.54 13.80 -0.58
N ALA A 124 -9.43 12.47 -0.59
CA ALA A 124 -9.18 11.67 0.59
C ALA A 124 -7.81 11.97 1.22
N SER A 125 -6.78 12.16 0.40
CA SER A 125 -5.42 12.47 0.86
C SER A 125 -5.32 13.88 1.49
N ARG A 126 -5.99 14.88 0.90
CA ARG A 126 -6.01 16.26 1.42
C ARG A 126 -6.58 16.38 2.83
N ARG A 127 -7.63 15.62 3.16
CA ARG A 127 -8.26 15.69 4.50
C ARG A 127 -7.35 15.18 5.61
N ARG A 128 -6.46 14.21 5.33
CA ARG A 128 -5.48 13.69 6.30
C ARG A 128 -4.46 14.75 6.72
N MET A 129 -3.96 15.54 5.77
CA MET A 129 -2.97 16.60 6.03
C MET A 129 -3.56 17.75 6.86
N ALA A 130 -4.83 18.10 6.63
CA ALA A 130 -5.52 19.15 7.39
C ALA A 130 -5.69 18.79 8.87
N TYR A 131 -5.86 17.49 9.19
CA TYR A 131 -6.05 17.02 10.56
C TYR A 131 -4.73 17.00 11.36
N VAL A 132 -3.65 16.47 10.77
CA VAL A 132 -2.31 16.43 11.40
C VAL A 132 -1.80 17.84 11.73
N ARG A 133 -2.08 18.81 10.87
CA ARG A 133 -1.70 20.22 11.08
C ARG A 133 -2.46 20.88 12.24
N LYS A 134 -3.70 20.46 12.51
CA LYS A 134 -4.50 20.98 13.64
C LYS A 134 -3.99 20.42 14.97
N ASN A 135 -3.57 19.15 15.01
CA ASN A 135 -3.08 18.52 16.24
C ASN A 135 -1.74 19.12 16.70
N LYS A 136 -0.77 19.26 15.78
CA LYS A 136 0.52 19.91 16.10
C LYS A 136 0.34 21.34 16.60
N ARG A 137 -0.55 22.13 15.96
CA ARG A 137 -0.83 23.51 16.38
C ARG A 137 -1.51 23.59 17.75
N GLY A 138 -2.27 22.57 18.14
CA GLY A 138 -2.83 22.47 19.49
C GLY A 138 -1.75 22.19 20.53
N GLU A 139 -0.86 21.24 20.26
CA GLU A 139 0.25 20.86 21.15
C GLU A 139 1.23 22.02 21.36
N THR A 140 1.63 22.75 20.31
CA THR A 140 2.55 23.89 20.44
C THR A 140 1.95 25.09 21.17
N VAL A 141 0.61 25.25 21.14
CA VAL A 141 -0.07 26.33 21.88
C VAL A 141 -0.24 25.97 23.35
N VAL A 142 -0.43 24.69 23.68
CA VAL A 142 -0.50 24.21 25.07
C VAL A 142 0.89 24.27 25.73
N GLU A 143 1.94 23.82 25.05
CA GLU A 143 3.33 23.89 25.54
C GLU A 143 3.75 25.33 25.83
N LYS A 144 3.45 26.25 24.91
CA LYS A 144 3.77 27.69 25.07
C LYS A 144 2.86 28.44 26.05
N GLY A 145 1.70 27.88 26.40
CA GLY A 145 0.80 28.43 27.42
C GLY A 145 1.13 27.95 28.84
N GLN A 146 1.98 26.93 28.97
CA GLN A 146 2.41 26.36 30.24
C GLN A 146 3.81 26.87 30.66
N GLU A 147 4.59 27.37 29.71
CA GLU A 147 5.81 28.14 29.97
C GLU A 147 5.48 29.64 30.20
N ILE A 148 5.31 30.01 31.49
CA ILE A 148 5.50 31.36 32.08
C ILE A 148 4.23 32.27 32.10
N PRO A 149 3.74 32.70 33.30
CA PRO A 149 4.50 33.58 34.20
C PRO A 149 4.70 33.05 35.62
N GLU A 150 5.90 32.55 35.89
CA GLU A 150 6.55 32.64 37.19
C GLU A 150 7.51 33.85 37.14
N THR A 151 6.96 35.06 37.18
CA THR A 151 7.67 36.32 37.49
C THR A 151 6.63 37.42 37.68
N LEU A 152 5.99 37.39 38.85
CA LEU A 152 5.62 38.56 39.64
C LEU A 152 5.51 38.13 41.10
#